data_AF-A0A9Q0J7Z1-F1
#
_entry.id   AF-A0A9Q0J7Z1-F1
#
_cell.length_a   1.000
_cell.length_b   1.000
_cell.length_c   1.000
_cell.angle_alpha   90.00
_cell.angle_beta   90.00
_cell.angle_gamma   90.00
#
_symmetry.space_group_name_H-M   'P 1'
#
loop_
_entity.id
_entity.type
_entity.pdbx_description
1 polymer ?
#
loop_
_entity_poly.entity_id
_entity_poly.type
_entity_poly.pdbx_seq_one_letter_code
_entity_poly.pdbx_strand_id
1 'polypeptide(L)'
;MELKSAKKKCEQAPTSFQRYDLLPDDALRLIFSKTSFVDHIRLKLVCKSWKKLLDGGDIKSASILPWIMFYRWRPVDGDEGLVKGLCKLYDPSHCKTYTLENGITKRGSGSKERHKFVGAGILESKFGWVLFQNRTSLFLYCPFTSEVIDLPELERPPALATFSSNPTSADCLFFAFRRDRMGGSAATDSISISLCRRGDHAWKTFQVLDSITGSSFIRGVAYSNGAFYCLFERGELGAFNVATEQWDMLFSKRWRYSYYLFESDGQLFSVQFITIKSWYGCRAGYSIWRYDFSSRNWVQGASPAGHLAAFTIPGIWLPMLITAAGEATQLAGLLRSCLSLHTV
;
A
#
# COMPACT_ATOMS: atom_id res chain seq x y z
N MET A 1 53.33 -53.47 22.03
CA MET A 1 54.10 -52.24 21.72
C MET A 1 53.08 -51.21 21.24
N GLU A 2 52.54 -50.43 22.17
CA GLU A 2 51.55 -49.37 21.91
C GLU A 2 52.26 -48.14 21.33
N LEU A 3 51.78 -47.60 20.22
CA LEU A 3 52.23 -46.32 19.66
C LEU A 3 51.06 -45.34 19.69
N LYS A 4 51.06 -44.48 20.72
CA LYS A 4 50.12 -43.36 20.87
C LYS A 4 50.46 -42.26 19.86
N SER A 5 49.50 -41.91 19.02
CA SER A 5 49.56 -40.77 18.09
C SER A 5 49.34 -39.46 18.84
N ALA A 6 50.36 -38.60 18.87
CA ALA A 6 50.29 -37.25 19.41
C ALA A 6 49.75 -36.28 18.34
N LYS A 7 48.50 -35.81 18.53
CA LYS A 7 47.94 -34.73 17.72
C LYS A 7 48.54 -33.39 18.15
N LYS A 8 49.34 -32.79 17.27
CA LYS A 8 49.86 -31.42 17.42
C LYS A 8 48.71 -30.42 17.19
N LYS A 9 48.37 -29.65 18.22
CA LYS A 9 47.32 -28.63 18.19
C LYS A 9 47.86 -27.41 17.42
N CYS A 10 47.23 -27.07 16.31
CA CYS A 10 47.54 -25.85 15.56
C CYS A 10 46.79 -24.69 16.22
N GLU A 11 47.52 -23.78 16.86
CA GLU A 11 46.96 -22.52 17.37
C GLU A 11 46.50 -21.67 16.18
N GLN A 12 45.20 -21.47 16.07
CA GLN A 12 44.62 -20.49 15.16
C GLN A 12 44.62 -19.13 15.85
N ALA A 13 45.31 -18.16 15.25
CA ALA A 13 45.25 -16.75 15.62
C ALA A 13 43.79 -16.24 15.58
N PRO A 14 43.38 -15.34 16.49
CA PRO A 14 42.03 -14.81 16.47
C PRO A 14 41.86 -13.88 15.26
N THR A 15 41.10 -14.34 14.27
CA THR A 15 40.53 -13.48 13.23
C THR A 15 39.58 -12.50 13.91
N SER A 16 39.99 -11.23 14.00
CA SER A 16 39.15 -10.14 14.49
C SER A 16 38.00 -9.91 13.50
N PHE A 17 36.90 -10.63 13.67
CA PHE A 17 35.63 -10.21 13.10
C PHE A 17 35.24 -8.91 13.82
N GLN A 18 35.26 -7.78 13.11
CA GLN A 18 34.66 -6.54 13.60
C GLN A 18 33.21 -6.82 13.97
N ARG A 19 32.91 -6.83 15.29
CA ARG A 19 31.54 -6.95 15.80
C ARG A 19 30.82 -5.63 15.53
N TYR A 20 30.11 -5.55 14.42
CA TYR A 20 29.17 -4.47 14.11
C TYR A 20 28.01 -4.38 15.15
N ASP A 21 27.88 -5.39 16.01
CA ASP A 21 26.94 -5.44 17.15
C ASP A 21 27.29 -4.47 18.31
N LEU A 22 28.42 -3.76 18.26
CA LEU A 22 28.90 -2.88 19.35
C LEU A 22 28.52 -1.39 19.18
N LEU A 23 27.90 -1.01 18.06
CA LEU A 23 27.41 0.36 17.88
C LEU A 23 26.16 0.59 18.76
N PRO A 24 26.10 1.68 19.56
CA PRO A 24 24.90 2.02 20.31
C PRO A 24 23.69 2.22 19.40
N ASP A 25 22.51 1.85 19.89
CA ASP A 25 21.24 1.97 19.15
C ASP A 25 21.01 3.38 18.60
N ASP A 26 21.37 4.42 19.34
CA ASP A 26 21.22 5.83 18.92
C ASP A 26 22.10 6.17 17.71
N ALA A 27 23.33 5.64 17.65
CA ALA A 27 24.22 5.83 16.52
C ALA A 27 23.72 5.05 15.29
N LEU A 28 23.23 3.82 15.49
CA LEU A 28 22.61 3.03 14.42
C LEU A 28 21.34 3.70 13.89
N ARG A 29 20.50 4.25 14.76
CA ARG A 29 19.31 5.03 14.38
C ARG A 29 19.69 6.22 13.51
N LEU A 30 20.74 6.96 13.88
CA LEU A 30 21.22 8.08 13.09
C LEU A 30 21.74 7.63 11.72
N ILE A 31 22.56 6.58 11.66
CA ILE A 31 23.08 6.04 10.41
C ILE A 31 21.94 5.59 9.51
N PHE A 32 21.04 4.76 10.04
CA PHE A 32 19.91 4.23 9.29
C PHE A 32 18.98 5.35 8.82
N SER A 33 18.81 6.43 9.61
CA SER A 33 18.04 7.60 9.17
C SER A 33 18.60 8.31 7.93
N LYS A 34 19.88 8.09 7.61
CA LYS A 34 20.58 8.67 6.46
C LYS A 34 20.72 7.71 5.28
N THR A 35 20.34 6.45 5.44
CA THR A 35 20.44 5.44 4.38
C THR A 35 19.13 5.26 3.63
N SER A 36 19.22 4.76 2.40
CA SER A 36 18.04 4.48 1.59
C SER A 36 17.28 3.25 2.09
N PHE A 37 16.04 3.05 1.63
CA PHE A 37 15.28 1.86 1.99
C PHE A 37 15.94 0.55 1.51
N VAL A 38 16.62 0.58 0.36
CA VAL A 38 17.36 -0.60 -0.14
C VAL A 38 18.49 -0.95 0.81
N ASP A 39 19.16 0.07 1.32
CA ASP A 39 20.20 -0.13 2.30
C ASP A 39 19.60 -0.65 3.59
N HIS A 40 18.42 -0.21 4.03
CA HIS A 40 17.71 -0.84 5.15
C HIS A 40 17.47 -2.33 4.92
N ILE A 41 17.01 -2.76 3.74
CA ILE A 41 16.84 -4.18 3.41
C ILE A 41 18.17 -4.92 3.59
N ARG A 42 19.27 -4.37 3.07
CA ARG A 42 20.61 -4.97 3.19
C ARG A 42 21.10 -4.98 4.63
N LEU A 43 20.87 -3.92 5.39
CA LEU A 43 21.24 -3.77 6.79
C LEU A 43 20.48 -4.75 7.69
N LYS A 44 19.21 -5.04 7.39
CA LYS A 44 18.43 -6.10 8.07
C LYS A 44 19.05 -7.50 7.89
N LEU A 45 19.84 -7.71 6.86
CA LEU A 45 20.55 -8.98 6.63
C LEU A 45 21.88 -9.09 7.39
N VAL A 46 22.39 -7.98 7.95
CA VAL A 46 23.70 -7.96 8.62
C VAL A 46 23.64 -8.70 9.95
N CYS A 47 22.72 -8.33 10.85
CA CYS A 47 22.54 -9.02 12.13
C CYS A 47 21.12 -8.89 12.69
N LYS A 48 20.76 -9.75 13.65
CA LYS A 48 19.44 -9.78 14.30
C LYS A 48 19.13 -8.48 15.05
N SER A 49 20.13 -7.83 15.63
CA SER A 49 19.96 -6.57 16.36
C SER A 49 19.52 -5.45 15.41
N TRP A 50 20.23 -5.29 14.29
CA TRP A 50 19.91 -4.28 13.28
C TRP A 50 18.55 -4.53 12.64
N LYS A 51 18.22 -5.80 12.38
CA LYS A 51 16.89 -6.19 11.92
C LYS A 51 15.80 -5.75 12.90
N LYS A 52 15.95 -6.06 14.18
CA LYS A 52 14.97 -5.67 15.22
C LYS A 52 14.81 -4.15 15.30
N LEU A 53 15.92 -3.41 15.22
CA LEU A 53 15.92 -1.95 15.26
C LEU A 53 15.20 -1.34 14.05
N LEU A 54 15.42 -1.88 12.84
CA LEU A 54 14.77 -1.43 11.60
C LEU A 54 13.33 -1.94 11.42
N ASP A 55 12.96 -3.05 12.06
CA ASP A 55 11.58 -3.56 12.10
C ASP A 55 10.72 -2.81 13.13
N GLY A 56 11.35 -2.11 14.09
CA GLY A 56 10.68 -1.33 15.14
C GLY A 56 9.98 -0.05 14.68
N GLY A 57 10.08 0.33 13.40
CA GLY A 57 9.31 1.43 12.80
C GLY A 57 9.75 2.87 13.15
N ASP A 58 10.64 3.05 14.13
CA ASP A 58 11.08 4.38 14.59
C ASP A 58 12.06 5.10 13.64
N ILE A 59 12.59 4.43 12.62
CA ILE A 59 13.69 4.94 11.79
C ILE A 59 13.17 5.31 10.41
N LYS A 60 13.14 6.61 10.13
CA LYS A 60 12.75 7.16 8.82
C LYS A 60 13.91 7.06 7.83
N SER A 61 13.71 6.37 6.70
CA SER A 61 14.70 6.28 5.62
C SER A 61 14.93 7.64 4.96
N ALA A 62 16.15 7.88 4.47
CA ALA A 62 16.50 9.11 3.74
C ALA A 62 15.96 9.16 2.30
N SER A 63 15.41 8.06 1.76
CA SER A 63 14.87 8.06 0.39
C SER A 63 13.45 8.61 0.34
N ILE A 64 13.33 9.84 -0.18
CA ILE A 64 12.16 10.73 -0.13
C ILE A 64 11.08 10.39 -1.18
N LEU A 65 11.33 9.47 -2.13
CA LEU A 65 10.39 9.17 -3.23
C LEU A 65 9.87 7.73 -3.18
N PRO A 66 8.56 7.48 -3.44
CA PRO A 66 8.02 6.13 -3.49
C PRO A 66 8.59 5.39 -4.69
N TRP A 67 8.83 4.10 -4.51
CA TRP A 67 9.28 3.22 -5.58
C TRP A 67 8.17 2.97 -6.56
N ILE A 68 8.49 2.78 -7.84
CA ILE A 68 7.47 2.55 -8.86
C ILE A 68 7.46 1.08 -9.28
N MET A 69 6.34 0.39 -9.11
CA MET A 69 6.18 -1.00 -9.55
C MET A 69 5.53 -1.09 -10.92
N PHE A 70 6.19 -1.82 -11.81
CA PHE A 70 5.68 -2.25 -13.11
C PHE A 70 5.47 -3.74 -13.07
N TYR A 71 4.31 -4.21 -13.53
CA TYR A 71 4.02 -5.63 -13.51
C TYR A 71 3.18 -6.07 -14.71
N ARG A 72 3.33 -7.33 -15.07
CA ARG A 72 2.50 -8.01 -16.06
C ARG A 72 2.56 -9.51 -15.80
N TRP A 73 1.46 -10.09 -15.35
CA TRP A 73 1.27 -11.53 -15.28
C TRP A 73 0.19 -11.93 -16.28
N ARG A 74 0.53 -12.85 -17.18
CA ARG A 74 -0.39 -13.36 -18.20
C ARG A 74 -0.22 -14.86 -18.40
N PRO A 75 -1.28 -15.58 -18.81
CA PRO A 75 -1.12 -16.97 -19.24
C PRO A 75 -0.18 -17.02 -20.45
N VAL A 76 0.53 -18.14 -20.60
CA VAL A 76 1.31 -18.44 -21.80
C VAL A 76 0.33 -18.95 -22.86
N ASP A 77 0.48 -18.42 -24.08
CA ASP A 77 -0.37 -18.80 -25.20
C ASP A 77 -0.24 -20.31 -25.47
N GLY A 78 -1.35 -21.04 -25.39
CA GLY A 78 -1.39 -22.49 -25.56
C GLY A 78 -1.13 -23.33 -24.30
N ASP A 79 -0.87 -22.74 -23.13
CA ASP A 79 -0.75 -23.46 -21.86
C ASP A 79 -1.25 -22.62 -20.67
N GLU A 80 -2.50 -22.88 -20.26
CA GLU A 80 -3.15 -22.19 -19.12
C GLU A 80 -2.52 -22.53 -17.76
N GLY A 81 -1.67 -23.56 -17.69
CA GLY A 81 -0.90 -23.93 -16.49
C GLY A 81 0.42 -23.17 -16.35
N LEU A 82 0.77 -22.32 -17.32
CA LEU A 82 1.98 -21.50 -17.33
C LEU A 82 1.63 -20.02 -17.29
N VAL A 83 2.32 -19.28 -16.42
CA VAL A 83 2.19 -17.83 -16.31
C VAL A 83 3.52 -17.18 -16.64
N LYS A 84 3.51 -16.30 -17.65
CA LYS A 84 4.63 -15.39 -17.92
C LYS A 84 4.48 -14.17 -17.03
N GLY A 85 5.42 -14.02 -16.10
CA GLY A 85 5.49 -12.92 -15.17
C GLY A 85 6.61 -11.94 -15.52
N LEU A 86 6.29 -10.65 -15.45
CA LEU A 86 7.22 -9.55 -15.47
C LEU A 86 6.92 -8.66 -14.27
N CYS A 87 7.92 -8.41 -13.43
CA CYS A 87 7.81 -7.50 -12.30
C CYS A 87 9.11 -6.69 -12.18
N LYS A 88 9.00 -5.36 -12.20
CA LYS A 88 10.11 -4.43 -12.05
C LYS A 88 9.80 -3.38 -10.99
N LEU A 89 10.82 -2.97 -10.26
CA LEU A 89 10.79 -1.85 -9.35
C LEU A 89 11.73 -0.75 -9.85
N TYR A 90 11.21 0.44 -10.08
CA TYR A 90 12.01 1.61 -10.38
C TYR A 90 12.19 2.43 -9.10
N ASP A 91 13.44 2.74 -8.79
CA ASP A 91 13.84 3.63 -7.71
C ASP A 91 14.11 5.02 -8.30
N PRO A 92 13.21 5.99 -8.07
CA PRO A 92 13.40 7.35 -8.58
C PRO A 92 14.60 8.06 -7.96
N SER A 93 15.02 7.67 -6.75
CA SER A 93 16.12 8.33 -6.03
C SER A 93 17.46 8.05 -6.69
N HIS A 94 17.61 6.86 -7.27
CA HIS A 94 18.84 6.41 -7.94
C HIS A 94 18.67 6.27 -9.46
N CYS A 95 17.50 6.67 -10.01
CA CYS A 95 17.13 6.46 -11.41
C CYS A 95 17.40 5.02 -11.89
N LYS A 96 17.12 4.02 -11.05
CA LYS A 96 17.52 2.63 -11.29
C LYS A 96 16.31 1.71 -11.33
N THR A 97 16.29 0.79 -12.30
CA THR A 97 15.28 -0.26 -12.39
C THR A 97 15.84 -1.60 -11.95
N TYR A 98 15.13 -2.27 -11.06
CA TYR A 98 15.40 -3.62 -10.56
C TYR A 98 14.37 -4.57 -11.15
N THR A 99 14.83 -5.63 -11.84
CA THR A 99 13.93 -6.68 -12.34
C THR A 99 13.81 -7.75 -11.26
N LEU A 100 12.61 -7.88 -10.69
CA LEU A 100 12.31 -8.87 -9.65
C LEU A 100 11.88 -10.20 -10.24
N GLU A 101 11.13 -10.15 -11.35
CA GLU A 101 10.63 -11.32 -12.05
C GLU A 101 10.65 -11.06 -13.55
N ASN A 102 11.18 -12.02 -14.30
CA ASN A 102 11.12 -12.05 -15.75
C ASN A 102 11.25 -13.51 -16.20
N GLY A 103 10.14 -14.22 -16.26
CA GLY A 103 10.18 -15.65 -16.55
C GLY A 103 8.81 -16.31 -16.61
N ILE A 104 8.82 -17.63 -16.80
CA ILE A 104 7.63 -18.47 -16.83
C ILE A 104 7.58 -19.26 -15.52
N THR A 105 6.40 -19.28 -14.90
CA THR A 105 6.11 -20.05 -13.69
C THR A 105 5.02 -21.07 -13.98
N LYS A 106 5.17 -22.29 -13.46
CA LYS A 106 4.18 -23.36 -13.61
C LYS A 106 3.24 -23.41 -12.41
N ARG A 107 1.97 -23.73 -12.66
CA ARG A 107 0.97 -23.94 -11.60
C ARG A 107 1.44 -25.01 -10.62
N GLY A 108 1.29 -24.75 -9.33
CA GLY A 108 1.69 -25.70 -8.27
C GLY A 108 3.20 -25.79 -8.00
N SER A 109 4.05 -25.02 -8.68
CA SER A 109 5.44 -24.85 -8.24
C SER A 109 5.42 -23.95 -6.98
N GLY A 110 5.72 -24.52 -5.79
CA GLY A 110 5.49 -23.91 -4.48
C GLY A 110 5.98 -22.46 -4.31
N SER A 111 5.46 -21.74 -3.29
CA SER A 111 5.73 -20.33 -2.91
C SER A 111 5.57 -19.24 -3.99
N LYS A 112 5.51 -19.59 -5.29
CA LYS A 112 5.38 -18.67 -6.44
C LYS A 112 4.14 -18.97 -7.25
N GLU A 113 2.99 -19.14 -6.59
CA GLU A 113 1.72 -19.30 -7.30
C GLU A 113 1.33 -17.97 -7.99
N ARG A 114 1.86 -17.72 -9.19
CA ARG A 114 1.60 -16.50 -9.96
C ARG A 114 0.27 -16.53 -10.72
N HIS A 115 -0.45 -17.65 -10.68
CA HIS A 115 -1.76 -17.79 -11.32
C HIS A 115 -2.78 -16.82 -10.73
N LYS A 116 -2.75 -16.57 -9.41
CA LYS A 116 -3.67 -15.62 -8.77
C LYS A 116 -3.47 -14.17 -9.20
N PHE A 117 -2.29 -13.82 -9.71
CA PHE A 117 -1.98 -12.47 -10.21
C PHE A 117 -2.53 -12.22 -11.63
N VAL A 118 -2.90 -13.27 -12.37
CA VAL A 118 -3.50 -13.14 -13.70
C VAL A 118 -4.89 -12.53 -13.56
N GLY A 119 -5.08 -11.36 -14.16
CA GLY A 119 -6.34 -10.62 -14.08
C GLY A 119 -6.60 -9.93 -12.74
N ALA A 120 -5.64 -9.98 -11.81
CA ALA A 120 -5.78 -9.30 -10.52
C ALA A 120 -5.67 -7.77 -10.70
N GLY A 121 -6.67 -7.05 -10.21
CA GLY A 121 -6.66 -5.59 -10.07
C GLY A 121 -5.95 -5.19 -8.78
N ILE A 122 -5.47 -3.95 -8.73
CA ILE A 122 -4.89 -3.37 -7.52
C ILE A 122 -5.94 -2.54 -6.81
N LEU A 123 -5.97 -2.64 -5.48
CA LEU A 123 -6.83 -1.83 -4.62
C LEU A 123 -6.07 -0.78 -3.82
N GLU A 124 -4.88 -1.13 -3.31
CA GLU A 124 -4.13 -0.27 -2.39
C GLU A 124 -2.63 -0.58 -2.40
N SER A 125 -1.80 0.41 -2.05
CA SER A 125 -0.37 0.22 -1.82
C SER A 125 0.13 1.07 -0.65
N LYS A 126 0.62 0.41 0.39
CA LYS A 126 1.22 1.07 1.57
C LYS A 126 2.07 0.10 2.39
N PHE A 127 2.94 0.66 3.23
CA PHE A 127 3.86 -0.10 4.09
C PHE A 127 4.75 -1.11 3.32
N GLY A 128 5.04 -0.84 2.05
CA GLY A 128 5.81 -1.74 1.17
C GLY A 128 5.01 -2.91 0.58
N TRP A 129 3.69 -2.96 0.80
CA TRP A 129 2.80 -4.02 0.31
C TRP A 129 1.78 -3.49 -0.69
N VAL A 130 1.43 -4.33 -1.67
CA VAL A 130 0.37 -4.09 -2.65
C VAL A 130 -0.78 -5.04 -2.38
N LEU A 131 -1.99 -4.51 -2.20
CA LEU A 131 -3.21 -5.28 -2.07
C LEU A 131 -3.83 -5.51 -3.45
N PHE A 132 -3.93 -6.78 -3.83
CA PHE A 132 -4.54 -7.23 -5.06
C PHE A 132 -5.92 -7.82 -4.81
N GLN A 133 -6.78 -7.69 -5.82
CA GLN A 133 -8.08 -8.33 -5.90
C GLN A 133 -8.18 -9.14 -7.18
N ASN A 134 -8.59 -10.40 -7.05
CA ASN A 134 -9.01 -11.21 -8.17
C ASN A 134 -10.40 -11.78 -7.85
N ARG A 135 -11.43 -11.22 -8.50
CA ARG A 135 -12.84 -11.50 -8.17
C ARG A 135 -13.12 -11.28 -6.67
N THR A 136 -13.34 -12.35 -5.92
CA THR A 136 -13.67 -12.44 -4.50
C THR A 136 -12.43 -12.64 -3.61
N SER A 137 -11.30 -13.03 -4.20
CA SER A 137 -10.05 -13.25 -3.46
C SER A 137 -9.26 -11.96 -3.32
N LEU A 138 -8.76 -11.71 -2.11
CA LEU A 138 -7.83 -10.63 -1.81
C LEU A 138 -6.50 -11.22 -1.33
N PHE A 139 -5.39 -10.63 -1.74
CA PHE A 139 -4.06 -11.03 -1.28
C PHE A 139 -3.09 -9.85 -1.32
N LEU A 140 -2.13 -9.85 -0.40
CA LEU A 140 -1.07 -8.86 -0.37
C LEU A 140 0.20 -9.43 -0.97
N TYR A 141 0.95 -8.58 -1.66
CA TYR A 141 2.24 -8.91 -2.25
C TYR A 141 3.29 -7.88 -1.85
N CYS A 142 4.41 -8.35 -1.29
CA CYS A 142 5.58 -7.52 -1.06
C CYS A 142 6.58 -7.74 -2.20
N PRO A 143 6.82 -6.76 -3.08
CA PRO A 143 7.76 -6.92 -4.18
C PRO A 143 9.22 -7.00 -3.69
N PHE A 144 9.51 -6.52 -2.47
CA PHE A 144 10.86 -6.56 -1.90
C PHE A 144 11.24 -7.93 -1.37
N THR A 145 10.30 -8.66 -0.78
CA THR A 145 10.54 -10.00 -0.20
C THR A 145 9.96 -11.13 -1.06
N SER A 146 9.17 -10.79 -2.09
CA SER A 146 8.35 -11.71 -2.88
C SER A 146 7.33 -12.51 -2.05
N GLU A 147 7.07 -12.10 -0.81
CA GLU A 147 6.09 -12.74 0.07
C GLU A 147 4.66 -12.41 -0.39
N VAL A 148 3.77 -13.39 -0.19
CA VAL A 148 2.34 -13.26 -0.45
C VAL A 148 1.59 -13.61 0.83
N ILE A 149 0.61 -12.78 1.19
CA ILE A 149 -0.32 -13.04 2.28
C ILE A 149 -1.71 -13.18 1.65
N ASP A 150 -2.25 -14.38 1.66
CA ASP A 150 -3.62 -14.63 1.23
C ASP A 150 -4.61 -14.25 2.33
N LEU A 151 -5.70 -13.58 1.96
CA LEU A 151 -6.83 -13.33 2.84
C LEU A 151 -7.95 -14.35 2.54
N PRO A 152 -8.87 -14.58 3.50
CA PRO A 152 -10.07 -15.38 3.23
C PRO A 152 -10.84 -14.86 2.02
N GLU A 153 -11.62 -15.73 1.39
CA GLU A 153 -12.46 -15.33 0.27
C GLU A 153 -13.67 -14.51 0.76
N LEU A 154 -14.00 -13.43 0.06
CA LEU A 154 -15.23 -12.67 0.27
C LEU A 154 -16.38 -13.32 -0.50
N GLU A 155 -17.61 -13.23 0.00
CA GLU A 155 -18.78 -13.70 -0.74
C GLU A 155 -18.92 -12.99 -2.10
N ARG A 156 -18.58 -11.69 -2.14
CA ARG A 156 -18.68 -10.85 -3.32
C ARG A 156 -17.49 -9.91 -3.44
N PRO A 157 -17.08 -9.56 -4.68
CA PRO A 157 -15.97 -8.64 -4.93
C PRO A 157 -16.18 -7.28 -4.23
N PRO A 158 -15.20 -6.74 -3.50
CA PRO A 158 -15.31 -5.41 -2.94
C PRO A 158 -15.17 -4.34 -4.03
N ALA A 159 -15.67 -3.14 -3.74
CA ALA A 159 -15.44 -1.95 -4.55
C ALA A 159 -14.11 -1.28 -4.19
N LEU A 160 -13.75 -1.27 -2.90
CA LEU A 160 -12.46 -0.85 -2.38
C LEU A 160 -12.07 -1.72 -1.19
N ALA A 161 -10.78 -1.89 -0.96
CA ALA A 161 -10.27 -2.49 0.26
C ALA A 161 -8.94 -1.83 0.65
N THR A 162 -8.64 -1.82 1.95
CA THR A 162 -7.41 -1.27 2.52
C THR A 162 -7.08 -2.01 3.81
N PHE A 163 -6.02 -1.59 4.52
CA PHE A 163 -5.54 -2.27 5.73
C PHE A 163 -5.05 -1.27 6.79
N SER A 164 -5.09 -1.55 8.09
CA SER A 164 -4.83 -0.52 9.11
C SER A 164 -3.36 -0.19 9.33
N SER A 165 -2.48 -1.20 9.31
CA SER A 165 -1.06 -1.10 9.65
C SER A 165 -0.23 -2.02 8.73
N ASN A 166 1.04 -2.27 9.03
CA ASN A 166 1.82 -3.23 8.25
C ASN A 166 1.13 -4.63 8.31
N PRO A 167 0.86 -5.31 7.18
CA PRO A 167 0.15 -6.58 7.16
C PRO A 167 0.91 -7.74 7.79
N THR A 168 2.21 -7.55 8.11
CA THR A 168 2.95 -8.49 8.95
C THR A 168 2.76 -8.26 10.45
N SER A 169 2.05 -7.22 10.86
CA SER A 169 1.70 -6.99 12.25
C SER A 169 0.49 -7.83 12.67
N ALA A 170 0.45 -8.23 13.94
CA ALA A 170 -0.66 -9.02 14.49
C ALA A 170 -1.93 -8.18 14.71
N ASP A 171 -1.78 -6.85 14.82
CA ASP A 171 -2.87 -5.89 14.99
C ASP A 171 -3.45 -5.38 13.66
N CYS A 172 -2.90 -5.82 12.52
CA CYS A 172 -3.36 -5.37 11.22
C CYS A 172 -4.78 -5.87 10.93
N LEU A 173 -5.63 -4.92 10.57
CA LEU A 173 -7.01 -5.13 10.16
C LEU A 173 -7.13 -4.88 8.67
N PHE A 174 -7.70 -5.83 7.96
CA PHE A 174 -8.12 -5.69 6.58
C PHE A 174 -9.56 -5.22 6.55
N PHE A 175 -9.84 -4.25 5.70
CA PHE A 175 -11.14 -3.63 5.54
C PHE A 175 -11.54 -3.70 4.07
N ALA A 176 -12.72 -4.21 3.80
CA ALA A 176 -13.30 -4.27 2.47
C ALA A 176 -14.67 -3.60 2.47
N PHE A 177 -14.91 -2.75 1.48
CA PHE A 177 -16.14 -2.00 1.30
C PHE A 177 -16.81 -2.42 0.01
N ARG A 178 -18.13 -2.63 0.07
CA ARG A 178 -18.95 -2.89 -1.10
C ARG A 178 -20.28 -2.16 -0.95
N ARG A 179 -20.78 -1.58 -2.04
CA ARG A 179 -22.19 -1.19 -2.12
C ARG A 179 -22.99 -2.31 -2.78
N ASP A 180 -24.09 -2.65 -2.14
CA ASP A 180 -25.05 -3.63 -2.57
C ASP A 180 -26.32 -2.93 -3.03
N ARG A 181 -26.52 -2.93 -4.34
CA ARG A 181 -27.78 -2.48 -4.93
C ARG A 181 -28.77 -3.63 -4.88
N MET A 182 -29.68 -3.60 -3.90
CA MET A 182 -30.81 -4.51 -3.90
C MET A 182 -31.96 -3.85 -4.65
N GLY A 183 -32.34 -4.35 -5.82
CA GLY A 183 -33.47 -3.82 -6.60
C GLY A 183 -33.19 -2.50 -7.36
N GLY A 184 -34.16 -2.06 -8.16
CA GLY A 184 -34.03 -0.88 -9.04
C GLY A 184 -34.24 0.48 -8.37
N SER A 185 -34.38 0.54 -7.03
CA SER A 185 -34.65 1.78 -6.29
C SER A 185 -33.52 2.07 -5.29
N ALA A 186 -33.09 3.34 -5.20
CA ALA A 186 -32.05 3.77 -4.25
C ALA A 186 -32.44 3.61 -2.76
N ALA A 187 -33.72 3.35 -2.46
CA ALA A 187 -34.22 3.18 -1.10
C ALA A 187 -33.84 1.84 -0.45
N THR A 188 -33.30 0.91 -1.23
CA THR A 188 -32.91 -0.45 -0.81
C THR A 188 -31.42 -0.73 -1.00
N ASP A 189 -30.64 0.31 -1.33
CA ASP A 189 -29.17 0.19 -1.38
C ASP A 189 -28.63 0.01 0.04
N SER A 190 -27.68 -0.92 0.18
CA SER A 190 -26.96 -1.16 1.43
C SER A 190 -25.46 -1.10 1.20
N ILE A 191 -24.74 -0.77 2.26
CA ILE A 191 -23.29 -0.84 2.35
C ILE A 191 -22.95 -2.12 3.10
N SER A 192 -22.10 -2.93 2.49
CA SER A 192 -21.44 -4.06 3.15
C SER A 192 -20.02 -3.67 3.53
N ILE A 193 -19.71 -3.79 4.81
CA ILE A 193 -18.38 -3.57 5.38
C ILE A 193 -17.88 -4.89 5.91
N SER A 194 -16.73 -5.33 5.43
CA SER A 194 -16.13 -6.60 5.85
C SER A 194 -14.79 -6.33 6.52
N LEU A 195 -14.60 -6.91 7.71
CA LEU A 195 -13.37 -6.85 8.48
C LEU A 195 -12.74 -8.24 8.60
N CYS A 196 -11.41 -8.27 8.59
CA CYS A 196 -10.62 -9.48 8.79
C CYS A 196 -9.32 -9.11 9.49
N ARG A 197 -8.87 -9.92 10.46
CA ARG A 197 -7.53 -9.83 11.05
C ARG A 197 -6.59 -10.80 10.37
N ARG A 198 -5.30 -10.53 10.51
CA ARG A 198 -4.28 -11.50 10.12
C ARG A 198 -4.49 -12.83 10.87
N GLY A 199 -4.65 -13.91 10.12
CA GLY A 199 -4.86 -15.26 10.66
C GLY A 199 -6.32 -15.66 10.80
N ASP A 200 -7.27 -14.75 10.58
CA ASP A 200 -8.68 -15.12 10.50
C ASP A 200 -8.93 -16.01 9.28
N HIS A 201 -9.89 -16.93 9.41
CA HIS A 201 -10.30 -17.84 8.33
C HIS A 201 -11.53 -17.36 7.56
N ALA A 202 -12.18 -16.29 8.01
CA ALA A 202 -13.37 -15.72 7.38
C ALA A 202 -13.48 -14.21 7.67
N TRP A 203 -14.22 -13.51 6.81
CA TRP A 203 -14.53 -12.10 7.02
C TRP A 203 -15.74 -11.93 7.93
N LYS A 204 -15.67 -10.97 8.84
CA LYS A 204 -16.84 -10.48 9.58
C LYS A 204 -17.49 -9.36 8.78
N THR A 205 -18.70 -9.58 8.28
CA THR A 205 -19.42 -8.63 7.42
C THR A 205 -20.58 -7.97 8.16
N PHE A 206 -20.67 -6.65 8.03
CA PHE A 206 -21.70 -5.78 8.57
C PHE A 206 -22.49 -5.18 7.40
N GLN A 207 -23.81 -5.18 7.49
CA GLN A 207 -24.68 -4.51 6.53
C GLN A 207 -25.28 -3.26 7.13
N VAL A 208 -25.20 -2.16 6.39
CA VAL A 208 -25.70 -0.85 6.79
C VAL A 208 -26.62 -0.34 5.69
N LEU A 209 -27.81 0.15 6.06
CA LEU A 209 -28.72 0.78 5.10
C LEU A 209 -28.14 2.12 4.64
N ASP A 210 -28.05 2.31 3.31
CA ASP A 210 -27.42 3.48 2.70
C ASP A 210 -28.47 4.47 2.18
N SER A 211 -29.10 5.19 3.09
CA SER A 211 -30.10 6.21 2.73
C SER A 211 -29.47 7.57 2.37
N ILE A 212 -28.19 7.78 2.71
CA ILE A 212 -27.57 9.11 2.70
C ILE A 212 -26.68 9.30 1.48
N THR A 213 -25.86 8.32 1.10
CA THR A 213 -24.89 8.51 0.01
C THR A 213 -25.51 8.25 -1.37
N GLY A 214 -26.70 7.64 -1.41
CA GLY A 214 -27.45 7.36 -2.62
C GLY A 214 -26.59 6.61 -3.64
N SER A 215 -26.46 7.17 -4.85
CA SER A 215 -25.65 6.57 -5.91
C SER A 215 -24.16 6.98 -5.92
N SER A 216 -23.66 7.70 -4.91
CA SER A 216 -22.30 8.27 -4.87
C SER A 216 -21.23 7.18 -4.78
N PHE A 217 -20.30 7.07 -5.74
CA PHE A 217 -19.26 6.05 -5.69
C PHE A 217 -18.27 6.30 -4.55
N ILE A 218 -17.80 5.24 -3.88
CA ILE A 218 -16.68 5.37 -2.96
C ILE A 218 -15.40 5.70 -3.74
N ARG A 219 -14.60 6.63 -3.23
CA ARG A 219 -13.38 7.15 -3.89
C ARG A 219 -12.10 6.87 -3.12
N GLY A 220 -12.18 6.71 -1.81
CA GLY A 220 -11.01 6.39 -0.99
C GLY A 220 -11.39 5.93 0.40
N VAL A 221 -10.47 5.19 1.02
CA VAL A 221 -10.58 4.74 2.41
C VAL A 221 -9.27 5.03 3.12
N ALA A 222 -9.35 5.62 4.31
CA ALA A 222 -8.21 5.86 5.17
C ALA A 222 -8.47 5.32 6.57
N TYR A 223 -7.45 4.77 7.22
CA TYR A 223 -7.53 4.32 8.60
C TYR A 223 -6.86 5.34 9.50
N SER A 224 -7.55 5.78 10.55
CA SER A 224 -6.96 6.65 11.57
C SER A 224 -7.66 6.45 12.91
N ASN A 225 -6.93 6.52 14.01
CA ASN A 225 -7.48 6.55 15.37
C ASN A 225 -8.59 5.51 15.65
N GLY A 226 -8.41 4.27 15.18
CA GLY A 226 -9.37 3.18 15.43
C GLY A 226 -10.58 3.14 14.50
N ALA A 227 -10.63 3.98 13.46
CA ALA A 227 -11.74 4.02 12.51
C ALA A 227 -11.27 3.98 11.05
N PHE A 228 -12.09 3.35 10.20
CA PHE A 228 -11.97 3.45 8.74
C PHE A 228 -12.89 4.54 8.23
N TYR A 229 -12.32 5.53 7.56
CA TYR A 229 -13.03 6.65 6.97
C TYR A 229 -13.21 6.41 5.49
N CYS A 230 -14.45 6.47 5.01
CA CYS A 230 -14.81 6.24 3.61
C CYS A 230 -15.26 7.55 2.97
N LEU A 231 -14.50 8.02 1.99
CA LEU A 231 -14.83 9.20 1.21
C LEU A 231 -15.59 8.80 -0.04
N PHE A 232 -16.73 9.44 -0.25
CA PHE A 232 -17.56 9.27 -1.43
C PHE A 232 -17.36 10.42 -2.43
N GLU A 233 -17.78 10.16 -3.66
CA GLU A 233 -17.53 11.02 -4.82
C GLU A 233 -17.97 12.47 -4.63
N ARG A 234 -19.08 12.71 -3.93
CA ARG A 234 -19.62 14.06 -3.74
C ARG A 234 -19.17 14.69 -2.41
N GLY A 235 -18.12 14.14 -1.81
CA GLY A 235 -17.48 14.64 -0.60
C GLY A 235 -18.06 14.08 0.70
N GLU A 236 -19.07 13.21 0.63
CA GLU A 236 -19.62 12.57 1.83
C GLU A 236 -18.52 11.74 2.52
N LEU A 237 -18.52 11.77 3.86
CA LEU A 237 -17.55 11.05 4.67
C LEU A 237 -18.28 10.16 5.67
N GLY A 238 -18.16 8.85 5.47
CA GLY A 238 -18.58 7.84 6.45
C GLY A 238 -17.41 7.41 7.32
N ALA A 239 -17.69 6.94 8.52
CA ALA A 239 -16.71 6.38 9.43
C ALA A 239 -17.24 5.07 10.01
N PHE A 240 -16.44 4.01 9.90
CA PHE A 240 -16.65 2.76 10.61
C PHE A 240 -15.72 2.70 11.82
N ASN A 241 -16.28 2.73 13.02
CA ASN A 241 -15.51 2.57 14.25
C ASN A 241 -15.31 1.08 14.52
N VAL A 242 -14.04 0.65 14.61
CA VAL A 242 -13.71 -0.77 14.77
C VAL A 242 -14.07 -1.30 16.16
N ALA A 243 -13.96 -0.48 17.20
CA ALA A 243 -14.20 -0.90 18.58
C ALA A 243 -15.70 -1.04 18.89
N THR A 244 -16.52 -0.12 18.39
CA THR A 244 -17.97 -0.13 18.60
C THR A 244 -18.73 -0.88 17.50
N GLU A 245 -18.05 -1.22 16.40
CA GLU A 245 -18.63 -1.85 15.21
C GLU A 245 -19.81 -1.04 14.63
N GLN A 246 -19.76 0.28 14.79
CA GLN A 246 -20.78 1.20 14.32
C GLN A 246 -20.33 1.97 13.09
N TRP A 247 -21.30 2.23 12.21
CA TRP A 247 -21.13 3.10 11.05
C TRP A 247 -21.85 4.43 11.28
N ASP A 248 -21.12 5.52 11.09
CA ASP A 248 -21.64 6.88 11.21
C ASP A 248 -21.33 7.71 9.96
N MET A 249 -22.31 8.49 9.52
CA MET A 249 -22.07 9.53 8.50
C MET A 249 -21.59 10.81 9.18
N LEU A 250 -20.30 11.12 9.04
CA LEU A 250 -19.68 12.30 9.63
C LEU A 250 -19.92 13.56 8.80
N PHE A 251 -20.04 13.42 7.48
CA PHE A 251 -20.37 14.52 6.58
C PHE A 251 -21.26 14.03 5.43
N SER A 252 -22.40 14.67 5.24
CA SER A 252 -23.43 14.28 4.26
C SER A 252 -23.89 15.41 3.35
N LYS A 253 -23.32 16.62 3.52
CA LYS A 253 -23.67 17.75 2.66
C LYS A 253 -23.04 17.53 1.29
N ARG A 254 -23.85 17.57 0.23
CA ARG A 254 -23.32 17.56 -1.13
C ARG A 254 -22.34 18.70 -1.30
N TRP A 255 -21.13 18.34 -1.66
CA TRP A 255 -20.03 19.28 -1.77
C TRP A 255 -19.40 19.15 -3.15
N ARG A 256 -18.07 19.11 -3.22
CA ARG A 256 -17.31 19.06 -4.45
C ARG A 256 -16.86 17.63 -4.75
N TYR A 257 -16.64 17.37 -6.04
CA TYR A 257 -16.12 16.09 -6.51
C TYR A 257 -14.76 15.83 -5.87
N SER A 258 -14.73 14.84 -4.99
CA SER A 258 -13.51 14.41 -4.31
C SER A 258 -12.99 13.15 -4.99
N TYR A 259 -11.67 13.03 -5.09
CA TYR A 259 -11.05 11.97 -5.90
C TYR A 259 -10.16 11.04 -5.10
N TYR A 260 -9.61 11.51 -3.98
CA TYR A 260 -8.69 10.74 -3.16
C TYR A 260 -8.82 11.12 -1.69
N LEU A 261 -8.68 10.15 -0.80
CA LEU A 261 -8.62 10.32 0.65
C LEU A 261 -7.30 9.75 1.15
N PHE A 262 -6.62 10.47 2.02
CA PHE A 262 -5.44 9.95 2.72
C PHE A 262 -5.37 10.46 4.15
N GLU A 263 -4.62 9.74 4.96
CA GLU A 263 -4.30 10.08 6.34
C GLU A 263 -2.84 10.51 6.44
N SER A 264 -2.59 11.53 7.26
CA SER A 264 -1.25 12.02 7.58
C SER A 264 -1.30 12.66 8.96
N ASP A 265 -0.42 12.21 9.87
CA ASP A 265 -0.29 12.71 11.24
C ASP A 265 -1.61 12.77 12.04
N GLY A 266 -2.45 11.74 11.90
CA GLY A 266 -3.75 11.63 12.56
C GLY A 266 -4.83 12.51 11.94
N GLN A 267 -4.55 13.18 10.82
CA GLN A 267 -5.48 14.05 10.12
C GLN A 267 -5.89 13.46 8.77
N LEU A 268 -7.13 13.73 8.37
CA LEU A 268 -7.68 13.26 7.11
C LEU A 268 -7.65 14.38 6.06
N PHE A 269 -7.21 14.03 4.86
CA PHE A 269 -7.12 14.94 3.74
C PHE A 269 -7.83 14.38 2.51
N SER A 270 -8.58 15.24 1.82
CA SER A 270 -9.21 14.96 0.53
C SER A 270 -8.54 15.78 -0.56
N VAL A 271 -8.32 15.15 -1.71
CA VAL A 271 -7.85 15.85 -2.92
C VAL A 271 -8.97 15.99 -3.92
N GLN A 272 -9.13 17.22 -4.37
CA GLN A 272 -10.07 17.61 -5.39
C GLN A 272 -9.31 18.05 -6.65
N PHE A 273 -9.75 17.59 -7.83
CA PHE A 273 -9.37 18.19 -9.10
C PHE A 273 -10.31 19.34 -9.47
N ILE A 274 -9.72 20.43 -9.97
CA ILE A 274 -10.43 21.62 -10.43
C ILE A 274 -10.07 21.84 -11.89
N THR A 275 -11.07 21.82 -12.76
CA THR A 275 -10.90 22.25 -14.16
C THR A 275 -11.36 23.68 -14.28
N ILE A 276 -10.43 24.60 -14.49
CA ILE A 276 -10.71 26.02 -14.74
C ILE A 276 -10.74 26.21 -16.26
N LYS A 277 -11.95 26.40 -16.81
CA LYS A 277 -12.11 26.82 -18.21
C LYS A 277 -11.88 28.33 -18.28
N SER A 278 -10.94 28.75 -19.12
CA SER A 278 -10.69 30.16 -19.43
C SER A 278 -10.75 30.38 -20.94
N TRP A 279 -10.85 31.64 -21.38
CA TRP A 279 -10.81 32.01 -22.80
C TRP A 279 -9.50 31.59 -23.50
N TYR A 280 -8.41 31.39 -22.74
CA TYR A 280 -7.11 30.94 -23.24
C TYR A 280 -6.90 29.42 -23.13
N GLY A 281 -7.93 28.65 -22.77
CA GLY A 281 -7.87 27.18 -22.63
C GLY A 281 -8.29 26.66 -21.25
N CYS A 282 -8.21 25.33 -21.09
CA CYS A 282 -8.53 24.65 -19.84
C CYS A 282 -7.26 24.46 -18.98
N ARG A 283 -7.23 25.00 -17.75
CA ARG A 283 -6.20 24.65 -16.76
C ARG A 283 -6.76 23.63 -15.78
N ALA A 284 -6.10 22.48 -15.66
CA ALA A 284 -6.34 21.54 -14.57
C ALA A 284 -5.49 21.94 -13.37
N GLY A 285 -6.11 22.06 -12.21
CA GLY A 285 -5.47 22.24 -10.91
C GLY A 285 -6.00 21.23 -9.90
N TYR A 286 -5.45 21.26 -8.70
CA TYR A 286 -5.98 20.50 -7.57
C TYR A 286 -6.02 21.38 -6.32
N SER A 287 -6.86 20.98 -5.38
CA SER A 287 -6.92 21.57 -4.05
C SER A 287 -6.96 20.46 -3.00
N ILE A 288 -6.35 20.72 -1.85
CA ILE A 288 -6.28 19.81 -0.73
C ILE A 288 -7.14 20.39 0.39
N TRP A 289 -7.94 19.51 0.99
CA TRP A 289 -8.87 19.86 2.04
C TRP A 289 -8.65 18.95 3.22
N ARG A 290 -8.60 19.53 4.42
CA ARG A 290 -8.48 18.78 5.66
C ARG A 290 -9.88 18.61 6.26
N TYR A 291 -10.17 17.44 6.80
CA TYR A 291 -11.38 17.26 7.58
C TYR A 291 -11.16 17.81 9.00
N ASP A 292 -12.01 18.73 9.44
CA ASP A 292 -12.04 19.20 10.81
C ASP A 292 -13.14 18.47 11.59
N PHE A 293 -12.72 17.60 12.51
CA PHE A 293 -13.62 16.82 13.36
C PHE A 293 -14.47 17.69 14.29
N SER A 294 -13.97 18.86 14.70
CA SER A 294 -14.69 19.73 15.65
C SER A 294 -15.88 20.40 14.97
N SER A 295 -15.68 20.93 13.77
CA SER A 295 -16.75 21.54 12.97
C SER A 295 -17.52 20.54 12.08
N ARG A 296 -17.06 19.29 12.02
CA ARG A 296 -17.56 18.22 11.13
C ARG A 296 -17.64 18.69 9.68
N ASN A 297 -16.59 19.34 9.19
CA ASN A 297 -16.58 19.93 7.85
C ASN A 297 -15.20 19.87 7.18
N TRP A 298 -15.20 19.95 5.86
CA TRP A 298 -13.98 20.11 5.06
C TRP A 298 -13.53 21.57 5.12
N VAL A 299 -12.29 21.80 5.56
CA VAL A 299 -11.66 23.12 5.60
C VAL A 299 -10.47 23.14 4.66
N GLN A 300 -10.22 24.29 4.03
CA GLN A 300 -9.09 24.41 3.12
C GLN A 300 -7.80 24.25 3.93
N GLY A 301 -6.99 23.25 3.56
CA GLY A 301 -5.74 22.94 4.24
C GLY A 301 -4.56 23.26 3.34
N ALA A 302 -3.43 23.63 3.94
CA ALA A 302 -2.15 23.46 3.26
C ALA A 302 -1.87 21.96 3.09
N SER A 303 -1.18 21.59 2.02
CA SER A 303 -0.57 20.26 1.93
C SER A 303 0.37 20.08 3.14
N PRO A 304 0.29 18.97 3.89
CA PRO A 304 1.30 18.70 4.90
C PRO A 304 2.67 18.65 4.22
N ALA A 305 3.65 19.33 4.81
CA ALA A 305 4.98 19.51 4.23
C ALA A 305 5.59 18.14 3.88
N GLY A 306 5.83 17.88 2.59
CA GLY A 306 6.39 16.63 2.10
C GLY A 306 5.42 15.76 1.32
N HIS A 307 4.10 15.88 1.47
CA HIS A 307 3.11 15.04 0.80
C HIS A 307 2.56 15.66 -0.49
N LEU A 308 3.37 15.68 -1.55
CA LEU A 308 2.87 15.81 -2.92
C LEU A 308 2.59 14.39 -3.43
N ALA A 309 1.36 13.92 -3.30
CA ALA A 309 0.95 12.66 -3.92
C ALA A 309 0.87 12.83 -5.45
N ALA A 310 1.49 11.92 -6.21
CA ALA A 310 1.22 11.84 -7.63
C ALA A 310 -0.16 11.19 -7.80
N PHE A 311 -1.13 11.97 -8.25
CA PHE A 311 -2.44 11.47 -8.59
C PHE A 311 -2.43 11.00 -10.04
N THR A 312 -2.44 9.69 -10.25
CA THR A 312 -2.65 9.12 -11.57
C THR A 312 -4.12 9.26 -11.95
N ILE A 313 -4.40 9.84 -13.12
CA ILE A 313 -5.75 9.97 -13.67
C ILE A 313 -6.32 8.55 -13.91
N PRO A 314 -7.58 8.24 -13.55
CA PRO A 314 -8.18 6.94 -13.85
C PRO A 314 -8.30 6.74 -15.36
N GLY A 315 -7.82 5.61 -15.89
CA GLY A 315 -8.05 5.20 -17.29
C GLY A 315 -6.83 4.78 -18.09
N ILE A 316 -5.62 4.88 -17.53
CA ILE A 316 -4.38 4.41 -18.17
C ILE A 316 -3.74 3.39 -17.22
N TRP A 317 -3.25 2.27 -17.77
CA TRP A 317 -2.39 1.31 -17.05
C TRP A 317 -1.13 2.05 -16.59
N LEU A 318 -1.19 2.67 -15.41
CA LEU A 318 -0.13 3.54 -14.91
C LEU A 318 0.77 2.83 -13.89
N PRO A 319 2.05 3.22 -13.82
CA PRO A 319 2.99 2.69 -12.83
C PRO A 319 2.55 3.07 -11.41
N MET A 320 2.68 2.13 -10.47
CA MET A 320 2.19 2.28 -9.09
C MET A 320 3.27 2.76 -8.13
N LEU A 321 2.92 3.67 -7.23
CA LEU A 321 3.80 4.08 -6.13
C LEU A 321 3.74 3.09 -4.97
N ILE A 322 4.89 2.61 -4.55
CA ILE A 322 5.12 1.74 -3.41
C ILE A 322 5.94 2.55 -2.42
N THR A 323 5.29 2.95 -1.34
CA THR A 323 5.96 3.62 -0.24
C THR A 323 6.61 2.55 0.61
N ALA A 324 7.93 2.59 0.69
CA ALA A 324 8.69 1.56 1.39
C ALA A 324 8.60 1.69 2.93
N ALA A 325 8.14 2.84 3.43
CA ALA A 325 8.12 3.16 4.86
C ALA A 325 6.80 3.83 5.32
N GLY A 326 5.69 3.65 4.59
CA GLY A 326 4.40 4.28 4.95
C GLY A 326 4.32 5.78 4.69
N GLU A 327 5.38 6.42 4.19
CA GLU A 327 5.41 7.85 3.88
C GLU A 327 5.30 8.06 2.36
N ALA A 328 4.20 8.70 1.93
CA ALA A 328 4.00 9.13 0.56
C ALA A 328 4.58 10.53 0.36
N THR A 329 5.90 10.67 0.35
CA THR A 329 6.52 11.98 0.14
C THR A 329 6.91 12.22 -1.33
N GLN A 330 6.58 13.42 -1.80
CA GLN A 330 7.02 14.11 -3.01
C GLN A 330 6.82 13.43 -4.38
N LEU A 331 5.91 13.93 -5.21
CA LEU A 331 5.99 13.87 -6.67
C LEU A 331 5.24 15.06 -7.31
N ALA A 332 5.91 16.19 -7.45
CA ALA A 332 5.58 17.16 -8.49
C ALA A 332 6.87 17.56 -9.21
N GLY A 333 7.00 17.15 -10.49
CA GLY A 333 8.11 17.59 -11.35
C GLY A 333 8.63 16.54 -12.34
N LEU A 334 8.73 15.26 -11.95
CA LEU A 334 9.47 14.27 -12.75
C LEU A 334 8.67 13.57 -13.87
N LEU A 335 7.33 13.54 -13.79
CA LEU A 335 6.50 12.87 -14.81
C LEU A 335 6.46 13.57 -16.18
N ARG A 336 6.93 14.83 -16.29
CA ARG A 336 7.06 15.48 -17.61
C ARG A 336 8.32 15.07 -18.37
N SER A 337 9.33 14.50 -17.69
CA SER A 337 10.63 14.19 -18.30
C SER A 337 10.85 12.72 -18.62
N CYS A 338 10.15 11.79 -17.96
CA CYS A 338 10.39 10.35 -18.15
C CYS A 338 9.46 9.64 -19.14
N LEU A 339 8.36 10.28 -19.57
CA LEU A 339 7.48 9.73 -20.62
C LEU A 339 8.01 9.97 -22.06
N SER A 340 9.20 10.54 -22.22
CA SER A 340 9.89 10.66 -23.51
C SER A 340 10.78 9.46 -23.85
N LEU A 341 10.82 8.42 -23.00
CA LEU A 341 11.57 7.20 -23.27
C LEU A 341 10.58 6.03 -23.41
N HIS A 342 10.49 5.49 -24.62
CA HIS A 342 9.64 4.39 -25.11
C HIS A 342 8.41 4.78 -25.94
N THR A 343 8.62 5.63 -26.95
CA THR A 343 8.05 5.39 -28.29
C THR A 343 9.18 5.03 -29.25
N VAL A 344 9.53 3.75 -29.31
CA VAL A 344 9.99 3.02 -30.51
C VAL A 344 9.49 1.59 -30.37
#